data_AF-M3UNG2-F1
#
_entry.id   AF-M3UNG2-F1
#
_cell.length_a   1.000
_cell.length_b   1.000
_cell.length_c   1.000
_cell.angle_alpha   90.00
_cell.angle_beta   90.00
_cell.angle_gamma   90.00
#
_symmetry.space_group_name_H-M   'P 1'
#
loop_
_entity.id
_entity.type
_entity.pdbx_description
1 polymer ?
#
loop_
_entity_poly.entity_id
_entity_poly.type
_entity_poly.pdbx_seq_one_letter_code
_entity_poly.pdbx_strand_id
1 'polypeptide(L)'
;MPFKSLTSQCPVYLSTGNHDYITGIEYLKPMLTTCGIILLENTLVIEEELQCSIIGTNDAQSEKKYINEMNKVSNEVNANTFNIILQHRPHGYQQTCEKGIYDLMLSGHTHVGQFAPFNILVYLFFKKAYGLYTIKSKDNKQQMYLYTHPGTGAWGPHMRSAGTNDITIFHIKP
;
A
#
# COMPACT_ATOMS: atom_id res chain seq x y z
N MET A 1 -4.18 0.82 -25.04
CA MET A 1 -3.27 0.97 -23.88
C MET A 1 -3.41 -0.27 -23.01
N PRO A 2 -2.30 -0.92 -22.62
CA PRO A 2 -2.32 -2.24 -21.97
C PRO A 2 -3.17 -2.28 -20.69
N PHE A 3 -3.18 -1.21 -19.89
CA PHE A 3 -3.89 -1.15 -18.61
C PHE A 3 -5.41 -0.92 -18.72
N LYS A 4 -5.92 -0.47 -19.88
CA LYS A 4 -7.36 -0.20 -20.06
C LYS A 4 -8.22 -1.47 -19.97
N SER A 5 -7.63 -2.63 -20.19
CA SER A 5 -8.32 -3.92 -20.03
C SER A 5 -8.57 -4.26 -18.55
N LEU A 6 -7.68 -3.84 -17.64
CA LEU A 6 -7.80 -4.11 -16.21
C LEU A 6 -9.01 -3.40 -15.60
N THR A 7 -9.22 -2.15 -16.00
CA THR A 7 -10.28 -1.28 -15.48
C THR A 7 -11.65 -1.55 -16.08
N SER A 8 -11.75 -2.48 -17.04
CA SER A 8 -13.02 -2.82 -17.70
C SER A 8 -13.93 -3.74 -16.87
N GLN A 9 -13.38 -4.44 -15.89
CA GLN A 9 -14.10 -5.42 -15.08
C GLN A 9 -14.33 -4.96 -13.64
N CYS A 10 -13.40 -4.18 -13.10
CA CYS A 10 -13.49 -3.64 -11.74
C CYS A 10 -12.70 -2.34 -11.62
N PRO A 11 -13.00 -1.51 -10.60
CA PRO A 11 -12.17 -0.38 -10.25
C PRO A 11 -10.74 -0.82 -9.93
N VAL A 12 -9.76 -0.02 -10.37
CA VAL A 12 -8.34 -0.26 -10.09
C VAL A 12 -7.78 0.96 -9.37
N TYR A 13 -7.33 0.76 -8.14
CA TYR A 13 -6.71 1.81 -7.33
C TYR A 13 -5.19 1.71 -7.37
N LEU A 14 -4.52 2.86 -7.35
CA LEU A 14 -3.07 2.93 -7.34
C LEU A 14 -2.60 4.00 -6.35
N SER A 15 -1.77 3.61 -5.39
CA SER A 15 -0.92 4.53 -4.63
C SER A 15 0.45 4.56 -5.29
N THR A 16 1.00 5.76 -5.47
CA THR A 16 2.27 5.97 -6.14
C THR A 16 3.44 5.47 -5.31
N GLY A 17 4.43 4.87 -5.95
CA GLY A 17 5.70 4.52 -5.36
C GLY A 17 6.83 5.50 -5.68
N ASN A 18 7.98 5.30 -5.04
CA ASN A 18 9.16 6.14 -5.27
C ASN A 18 9.63 6.17 -6.73
N HIS A 19 9.45 5.06 -7.47
CA HIS A 19 9.88 4.98 -8.86
C HIS A 19 9.01 5.82 -9.79
N ASP A 20 7.72 5.97 -9.49
CA ASP A 20 6.82 6.79 -10.32
C ASP A 20 7.27 8.25 -10.36
N TYR A 21 7.74 8.78 -9.22
CA TYR A 21 8.34 10.12 -9.13
C TYR A 21 9.69 10.21 -9.85
N ILE A 22 10.53 9.17 -9.76
CA ILE A 22 11.85 9.14 -10.41
C ILE A 22 11.72 9.09 -11.94
N THR A 23 10.74 8.35 -12.45
CA THR A 23 10.54 8.14 -13.90
C THR A 23 9.73 9.24 -14.58
N GLY A 24 9.18 10.19 -13.84
CA GLY A 24 8.37 11.29 -14.35
C GLY A 24 6.88 11.05 -14.13
N ILE A 25 6.42 11.34 -12.91
CA ILE A 25 5.04 11.17 -12.47
C ILE A 25 4.07 12.03 -13.31
N GLU A 26 4.54 13.16 -13.82
CA GLU A 26 3.81 14.08 -14.69
C GLU A 26 3.37 13.45 -16.02
N TYR A 27 4.11 12.46 -16.52
CA TYR A 27 3.73 11.69 -17.72
C TYR A 27 2.90 10.47 -17.36
N LEU A 28 3.18 9.87 -16.19
CA LEU A 28 2.50 8.67 -15.75
C LEU A 28 1.03 8.95 -15.39
N LYS A 29 0.75 10.03 -14.64
CA LYS A 29 -0.60 10.35 -14.16
C LYS A 29 -1.62 10.47 -15.30
N PRO A 30 -1.40 11.29 -16.36
CA PRO A 30 -2.35 11.39 -17.45
C PRO A 30 -2.63 10.05 -18.14
N MET A 31 -1.60 9.20 -18.27
CA MET A 31 -1.72 7.86 -18.85
C MET A 31 -2.58 6.94 -17.98
N LEU A 32 -2.31 6.90 -16.67
CA LEU A 32 -3.08 6.11 -15.70
C LEU A 32 -4.56 6.57 -15.67
N THR A 33 -4.80 7.88 -15.60
CA THR A 33 -6.15 8.46 -15.67
C THR A 33 -6.86 8.08 -16.97
N THR A 34 -6.17 8.15 -18.11
CA THR A 34 -6.74 7.75 -19.43
C THR A 34 -7.09 6.26 -19.48
N CYS A 35 -6.38 5.43 -18.71
CA CYS A 35 -6.68 4.01 -18.58
C CYS A 35 -7.82 3.73 -17.59
N GLY A 36 -8.35 4.73 -16.87
CA GLY A 36 -9.39 4.56 -15.85
C GLY A 36 -8.86 4.08 -14.50
N ILE A 37 -7.56 4.20 -14.24
CA ILE A 37 -6.97 3.88 -12.94
C ILE A 37 -7.22 5.06 -11.99
N ILE A 38 -7.70 4.73 -10.78
CA ILE A 38 -7.98 5.69 -9.72
C ILE A 38 -6.70 5.89 -8.91
N LEU A 39 -6.06 7.03 -9.12
CA LEU A 39 -4.88 7.44 -8.37
C LEU A 39 -5.29 7.92 -6.96
N LEU A 40 -4.67 7.33 -5.94
CA LEU A 40 -4.88 7.69 -4.55
C LEU A 40 -3.70 8.50 -4.00
N GLU A 41 -3.85 9.83 -3.99
CA GLU A 41 -2.79 10.78 -3.60
C GLU A 41 -3.22 11.61 -2.39
N ASN A 42 -3.17 10.99 -1.21
CA ASN A 42 -3.79 11.52 0.01
C ASN A 42 -5.30 11.72 -0.18
N THR A 43 -5.93 10.73 -0.80
CA THR A 43 -7.36 10.74 -1.08
C THR A 43 -8.00 9.47 -0.53
N LEU A 44 -9.30 9.57 -0.29
CA LEU A 44 -10.16 8.48 0.14
C LEU A 44 -11.22 8.27 -0.93
N VAL A 45 -11.50 7.01 -1.24
CA VAL A 45 -12.63 6.60 -2.08
C VAL A 45 -13.51 5.67 -1.26
N ILE A 46 -14.82 5.90 -1.30
CA ILE A 46 -15.82 5.05 -0.66
C ILE A 46 -16.35 4.07 -1.71
N GLU A 47 -16.19 2.78 -1.45
CA GLU A 47 -16.80 1.71 -2.24
C GLU A 47 -18.08 1.25 -1.55
N GLU A 48 -19.20 1.88 -1.91
CA GLU A 48 -20.50 1.66 -1.26
C GLU A 48 -20.96 0.20 -1.34
N GLU A 49 -20.78 -0.46 -2.49
CA GLU A 49 -21.15 -1.86 -2.71
C GLU A 49 -20.36 -2.82 -1.82
N LEU A 50 -19.11 -2.47 -1.51
CA LEU A 50 -18.20 -3.27 -0.68
C LEU A 50 -18.20 -2.82 0.79
N GLN A 51 -18.92 -1.74 1.11
CA GLN A 51 -18.99 -1.12 2.44
C GLN A 51 -17.61 -0.82 3.03
N CYS A 52 -16.67 -0.41 2.18
CA CYS A 52 -15.31 -0.12 2.59
C CYS A 52 -14.85 1.24 2.05
N SER A 53 -13.85 1.81 2.73
CA SER A 53 -13.13 2.97 2.22
C SER A 53 -11.72 2.55 1.85
N ILE A 54 -11.26 3.02 0.69
CA ILE A 54 -9.89 2.82 0.22
C ILE A 54 -9.19 4.17 0.31
N ILE A 55 -8.23 4.24 1.23
CA ILE A 55 -7.41 5.41 1.49
C ILE A 55 -6.06 5.18 0.85
N GLY A 56 -5.53 6.14 0.10
CA GLY A 56 -4.15 6.08 -0.35
C GLY A 56 -3.40 7.36 -0.06
N THR A 57 -2.12 7.21 0.27
CA THR A 57 -1.21 8.31 0.51
C THR A 57 -0.09 8.33 -0.52
N ASN A 58 0.55 9.48 -0.69
CA ASN A 58 1.77 9.59 -1.47
C ASN A 58 2.92 8.77 -0.85
N ASP A 59 3.93 8.41 -1.66
CA ASP A 59 5.11 7.70 -1.14
C ASP A 59 5.79 8.52 -0.03
N ALA A 60 5.91 7.92 1.14
CA ALA A 60 6.46 8.56 2.32
C ALA A 60 7.69 7.80 2.82
N GLN A 61 8.86 8.38 2.58
CA GLN A 61 10.17 7.78 2.87
C GLN A 61 10.51 7.64 4.36
N SER A 62 9.68 8.17 5.24
CA SER A 62 9.85 8.04 6.69
C SER A 62 8.50 8.04 7.39
N GLU A 63 8.47 7.50 8.60
CA GLU A 63 7.29 7.48 9.45
C GLU A 63 6.71 8.87 9.71
N LYS A 64 7.57 9.88 9.94
CA LYS A 64 7.13 11.27 10.10
C LYS A 64 6.45 11.81 8.84
N LYS A 65 7.01 11.53 7.65
CA LYS A 65 6.38 11.94 6.38
C LYS A 65 5.05 11.21 6.19
N TYR A 66 4.99 9.93 6.50
CA TYR A 66 3.76 9.14 6.37
C TYR A 66 2.64 9.71 7.24
N ILE A 67 2.94 10.05 8.50
CA ILE A 67 1.96 10.70 9.39
C ILE A 67 1.46 12.01 8.79
N ASN A 68 2.36 12.82 8.21
CA ASN A 68 1.96 14.08 7.56
C ASN A 68 1.06 13.85 6.34
N GLU A 69 1.35 12.85 5.51
CA GLU A 69 0.52 12.49 4.36
C GLU A 69 -0.86 11.97 4.82
N MET A 70 -0.90 11.06 5.80
CA MET A 70 -2.15 10.53 6.37
C MET A 70 -3.02 11.62 7.00
N ASN A 71 -2.44 12.60 7.68
CA ASN A 71 -3.19 13.69 8.32
C ASN A 71 -3.95 14.56 7.30
N LYS A 72 -3.59 14.53 6.01
CA LYS A 72 -4.28 15.29 4.96
C LYS A 72 -5.65 14.69 4.61
N VAL A 73 -5.83 13.38 4.85
CA VAL A 73 -7.05 12.63 4.49
C VAL A 73 -7.77 12.06 5.71
N SER A 74 -7.11 11.98 6.87
CA SER A 74 -7.66 11.30 8.05
C SER A 74 -8.97 11.87 8.58
N ASN A 75 -9.27 13.14 8.30
CA ASN A 75 -10.51 13.78 8.76
C ASN A 75 -11.74 13.33 7.96
N GLU A 76 -11.54 12.71 6.79
CA GLU A 76 -12.61 12.19 5.93
C GLU A 76 -12.95 10.72 6.26
N VAL A 77 -12.13 10.07 7.08
CA VAL A 77 -12.27 8.64 7.40
C VAL A 77 -13.44 8.43 8.37
N ASN A 78 -14.42 7.64 7.93
CA ASN A 78 -15.52 7.21 8.77
C ASN A 78 -15.11 5.99 9.61
N ALA A 79 -15.23 6.08 10.93
CA ALA A 79 -14.90 4.98 11.84
C ALA A 79 -15.86 3.77 11.73
N ASN A 80 -17.00 3.91 11.07
CA ASN A 80 -18.01 2.86 10.91
C ASN A 80 -17.90 2.10 9.58
N THR A 81 -16.88 2.35 8.77
CA THR A 81 -16.61 1.63 7.51
C THR A 81 -15.35 0.80 7.63
N PHE A 82 -15.26 -0.29 6.88
CA PHE A 82 -14.02 -1.05 6.80
C PHE A 82 -12.96 -0.25 6.03
N ASN A 83 -11.90 0.19 6.69
CA ASN A 83 -10.95 1.16 6.15
C ASN A 83 -9.64 0.48 5.73
N ILE A 84 -9.37 0.50 4.42
CA ILE A 84 -8.19 -0.08 3.78
C ILE A 84 -7.22 1.03 3.37
N ILE A 85 -5.98 0.97 3.85
CA ILE A 85 -4.91 1.89 3.46
C ILE A 85 -4.04 1.24 2.38
N LEU A 86 -3.85 1.92 1.26
CA LEU A 86 -2.81 1.65 0.28
C LEU A 86 -1.64 2.59 0.51
N GLN A 87 -0.51 2.06 0.97
CA GLN A 87 0.69 2.85 1.19
C GLN A 87 1.92 2.11 0.70
N HIS A 88 2.69 2.73 -0.19
CA HIS A 88 3.84 2.09 -0.85
C HIS A 88 4.82 1.43 0.12
N ARG A 89 5.09 2.04 1.29
CA ARG A 89 6.05 1.53 2.29
C ARG A 89 5.35 1.10 3.59
N PRO A 90 5.81 0.02 4.25
CA PRO A 90 5.26 -0.42 5.54
C PRO A 90 5.75 0.46 6.72
N HIS A 91 5.48 1.77 6.67
CA HIS A 91 5.83 2.75 7.69
C HIS A 91 4.60 3.21 8.48
N GLY A 92 4.80 3.58 9.75
CA GLY A 92 3.76 4.19 10.59
C GLY A 92 2.58 3.28 10.95
N TYR A 93 2.65 1.98 10.65
CA TYR A 93 1.60 1.01 10.94
C TYR A 93 1.22 0.98 12.43
N GLN A 94 2.15 1.27 13.35
CA GLN A 94 1.86 1.27 14.78
C GLN A 94 0.97 2.46 15.12
N GLN A 95 1.34 3.66 14.71
CA GLN A 95 0.60 4.91 14.94
C GLN A 95 -0.78 4.87 14.27
N THR A 96 -0.86 4.26 13.09
CA THR A 96 -2.15 4.01 12.42
C THR A 96 -3.02 3.08 13.25
N CYS A 97 -2.49 1.96 13.75
CA CYS A 97 -3.23 1.06 14.64
C CYS A 97 -3.69 1.75 15.94
N GLU A 98 -2.88 2.64 16.52
CA GLU A 98 -3.25 3.40 17.72
C GLU A 98 -4.48 4.31 17.51
N LYS A 99 -4.82 4.67 16.26
CA LYS A 99 -6.02 5.47 15.96
C LYS A 99 -7.31 4.66 16.09
N GLY A 100 -7.26 3.33 15.95
CA GLY A 100 -8.40 2.44 16.16
C GLY A 100 -9.54 2.57 15.14
N ILE A 101 -9.28 3.13 13.96
CA ILE A 101 -10.29 3.31 12.90
C ILE A 101 -9.88 2.69 11.57
N TYR A 102 -8.75 1.96 11.53
CA TYR A 102 -8.21 1.38 10.30
C TYR A 102 -8.07 -0.13 10.47
N ASP A 103 -8.51 -0.88 9.47
CA ASP A 103 -8.63 -2.34 9.56
C ASP A 103 -7.49 -3.05 8.85
N LEU A 104 -7.09 -2.53 7.69
CA LEU A 104 -6.10 -3.16 6.82
C LEU A 104 -5.17 -2.12 6.20
N MET A 105 -3.87 -2.34 6.30
CA MET A 105 -2.85 -1.60 5.58
C MET A 105 -2.16 -2.54 4.59
N LEU A 106 -2.19 -2.18 3.31
CA LEU A 106 -1.51 -2.86 2.22
C LEU A 106 -0.27 -2.05 1.81
N SER A 107 0.88 -2.69 1.90
CA SER A 107 2.18 -2.07 1.62
C SER A 107 3.07 -2.92 0.72
N GLY A 108 4.13 -2.30 0.19
CA GLY A 108 5.10 -2.94 -0.68
C GLY A 108 6.52 -2.40 -0.44
N HIS A 109 7.19 -2.00 -1.52
CA HIS A 109 8.52 -1.37 -1.54
C HIS A 109 9.71 -2.21 -1.07
N THR A 110 9.52 -3.29 -0.31
CA THR A 110 10.63 -4.01 0.34
C THR A 110 11.49 -4.80 -0.63
N HIS A 111 10.91 -5.24 -1.76
CA HIS A 111 11.58 -6.09 -2.76
C HIS A 111 12.28 -7.33 -2.15
N VAL A 112 11.82 -7.77 -0.98
CA VAL A 112 12.45 -8.90 -0.28
C VAL A 112 12.36 -10.16 -1.15
N GLY A 113 13.44 -10.94 -1.17
CA GLY A 113 13.54 -12.11 -2.03
C GLY A 113 13.94 -11.82 -3.48
N GLN A 114 14.25 -10.57 -3.87
CA GLN A 114 14.70 -10.30 -5.24
C GLN A 114 16.08 -10.93 -5.53
N PHE A 115 17.07 -10.78 -4.66
CA PHE A 115 18.39 -11.39 -4.84
C PHE A 115 18.95 -11.92 -3.52
N ALA A 116 19.66 -13.05 -3.58
CA ALA A 116 20.50 -13.50 -2.49
C ALA A 116 21.87 -12.79 -2.53
N PRO A 117 22.46 -12.40 -1.39
CA PRO A 117 21.95 -12.51 -0.02
C PRO A 117 21.13 -11.28 0.44
N PHE A 118 20.81 -10.36 -0.47
CA PHE A 118 20.12 -9.10 -0.14
C PHE A 118 18.75 -9.33 0.53
N ASN A 119 18.08 -10.44 0.22
CA ASN A 119 16.85 -10.88 0.88
C ASN A 119 16.95 -10.88 2.42
N ILE A 120 18.12 -11.22 3.00
CA ILE A 120 18.33 -11.21 4.45
C ILE A 120 18.54 -9.77 4.95
N LEU A 121 19.30 -8.96 4.21
CA LEU A 121 19.62 -7.58 4.58
C LEU A 121 18.37 -6.68 4.63
N VAL A 122 17.35 -6.96 3.80
CA VAL A 122 16.09 -6.21 3.82
C VAL A 122 15.42 -6.22 5.20
N TYR A 123 15.51 -7.32 5.95
CA TYR A 123 14.93 -7.43 7.29
C TYR A 123 15.62 -6.53 8.34
N LEU A 124 16.84 -6.05 8.07
CA LEU A 124 17.51 -5.07 8.93
C LEU A 124 16.86 -3.67 8.81
N PHE A 125 16.25 -3.37 7.65
CA PHE A 125 15.62 -2.09 7.36
C PHE A 125 14.09 -2.15 7.53
N PHE A 126 13.48 -3.30 7.28
CA PHE A 126 12.04 -3.51 7.36
C PHE A 126 11.70 -4.70 8.24
N LYS A 127 11.22 -4.44 9.47
CA LYS A 127 10.82 -5.51 10.41
C LYS A 127 9.66 -6.37 9.88
N LYS A 128 8.80 -5.79 9.03
CA LYS A 128 7.61 -6.42 8.45
C LYS A 128 7.73 -6.46 6.93
N ALA A 129 8.76 -7.14 6.45
CA ALA A 129 9.18 -7.05 5.05
C ALA A 129 8.30 -7.84 4.06
N TYR A 130 7.66 -8.93 4.50
CA TYR A 130 6.79 -9.76 3.66
C TYR A 130 5.81 -10.58 4.48
N GLY A 131 4.53 -10.53 4.10
CA GLY A 131 3.46 -11.35 4.67
C GLY A 131 2.40 -10.53 5.40
N LEU A 132 1.45 -11.25 6.00
CA LEU A 132 0.36 -10.69 6.80
C LEU A 132 0.76 -10.66 8.28
N TYR A 133 0.57 -9.51 8.91
CA TYR A 133 0.89 -9.26 10.31
C TYR A 133 -0.31 -8.67 11.04
N THR A 134 -0.57 -9.12 12.26
CA THR A 134 -1.49 -8.45 13.18
C THR A 134 -0.72 -7.41 13.98
N ILE A 135 -1.15 -6.16 13.89
CA ILE A 135 -0.67 -5.03 14.67
C ILE A 135 -1.66 -4.83 15.81
N LYS A 136 -1.15 -4.61 17.03
CA LYS A 136 -1.95 -4.27 18.20
C LYS A 136 -1.50 -2.93 18.74
N SER A 137 -2.44 -2.13 19.25
CA SER A 137 -2.10 -0.93 20.01
C SER A 137 -1.32 -1.29 21.27
N LYS A 138 -0.58 -0.32 21.82
CA LYS A 138 0.20 -0.51 23.06
C LYS A 138 -0.66 -0.98 24.25
N ASP A 139 -1.91 -0.54 24.31
CA ASP A 139 -2.86 -0.93 25.35
C ASP A 139 -3.66 -2.20 25.01
N ASN A 140 -3.38 -2.84 23.87
CA ASN A 140 -4.05 -4.03 23.32
C ASN A 140 -5.57 -3.88 23.11
N LYS A 141 -6.10 -2.65 23.04
CA LYS A 141 -7.52 -2.41 22.79
C LYS A 141 -7.88 -2.33 21.31
N GLN A 142 -6.91 -2.02 20.45
CA GLN A 142 -7.09 -1.89 19.02
C GLN A 142 -6.23 -2.90 18.28
N GLN A 143 -6.72 -3.33 17.12
CA GLN A 143 -5.97 -4.18 16.21
C GLN A 143 -6.17 -3.73 14.77
N MET A 144 -5.14 -3.94 13.95
CA MET A 144 -5.15 -3.70 12.51
C MET A 144 -4.30 -4.77 11.83
N TYR A 145 -4.63 -5.14 10.60
CA TYR A 145 -3.78 -5.99 9.79
C TYR A 145 -2.83 -5.15 8.92
N LEU A 146 -1.57 -5.56 8.84
CA LEU A 146 -0.61 -5.06 7.84
C LEU A 146 -0.23 -6.21 6.93
N TYR A 147 -0.43 -6.05 5.63
CA TYR A 147 0.14 -6.93 4.63
C TYR A 147 1.24 -6.21 3.86
N THR A 148 2.43 -6.80 3.80
CA THR A 148 3.54 -6.29 2.98
C THR A 148 3.81 -7.24 1.82
N HIS A 149 3.65 -6.77 0.60
CA HIS A 149 3.97 -7.50 -0.62
C HIS A 149 5.46 -7.36 -0.97
N PRO A 150 6.16 -8.42 -1.43
CA PRO A 150 7.59 -8.38 -1.74
C PRO A 150 7.90 -7.76 -3.12
N GLY A 151 6.90 -7.12 -3.74
CA GLY A 151 6.94 -6.58 -5.11
C GLY A 151 6.83 -7.66 -6.20
N THR A 152 6.13 -7.35 -7.28
CA THR A 152 6.09 -8.18 -8.51
C THR A 152 7.15 -7.76 -9.53
N GLY A 153 7.55 -6.49 -9.49
CA GLY A 153 8.61 -5.93 -10.33
C GLY A 153 10.00 -6.06 -9.72
N ALA A 154 10.98 -5.62 -10.48
CA ALA A 154 12.38 -5.56 -10.07
C ALA A 154 12.77 -4.13 -9.67
N TRP A 155 13.54 -4.00 -8.59
CA TRP A 155 14.38 -2.83 -8.35
C TRP A 155 15.80 -3.12 -8.83
N GLY A 156 16.34 -2.33 -9.75
CA GLY A 156 17.65 -2.59 -10.36
C GLY A 156 17.60 -3.71 -11.41
N PRO A 157 18.47 -4.76 -11.34
CA PRO A 157 18.48 -5.81 -12.35
C PRO A 157 17.15 -6.56 -12.47
N HIS A 158 16.69 -6.81 -13.69
CA HIS A 158 15.43 -7.50 -13.98
C HIS A 158 15.52 -9.02 -13.76
N MET A 159 15.74 -9.45 -12.52
CA MET A 159 15.70 -10.85 -12.11
C MET A 159 15.21 -11.00 -10.67
N ARG A 160 14.73 -12.20 -10.33
CA ARG A 160 14.37 -12.59 -8.97
C ARG A 160 14.91 -14.00 -8.71
N SER A 161 15.88 -14.13 -7.80
CA SER A 161 16.59 -15.40 -7.54
C SER A 161 16.36 -16.00 -6.16
N ALA A 162 15.72 -15.26 -5.24
CA ALA A 162 15.57 -15.66 -3.84
C ALA A 162 14.11 -15.57 -3.35
N GLY A 163 13.14 -15.69 -4.25
CA GLY A 163 11.70 -15.57 -3.97
C GLY A 163 10.86 -15.71 -5.24
N THR A 164 9.55 -15.48 -5.12
CA THR A 164 8.59 -15.56 -6.23
C THR A 164 7.94 -14.21 -6.52
N ASN A 165 7.38 -14.06 -7.72
CA ASN A 165 6.48 -12.96 -8.03
C ASN A 165 5.06 -13.43 -7.72
N ASP A 166 4.36 -12.70 -6.86
CA ASP A 166 3.06 -13.13 -6.35
C ASP A 166 1.96 -12.16 -6.79
N ILE A 167 0.75 -12.67 -6.97
CA ILE A 167 -0.47 -11.87 -6.98
C ILE A 167 -1.26 -12.30 -5.75
N THR A 168 -1.56 -11.36 -4.86
CA THR A 168 -2.26 -11.67 -3.61
C THR A 168 -3.75 -11.40 -3.76
N ILE A 169 -4.55 -12.40 -3.41
CA ILE A 169 -6.01 -12.32 -3.40
C ILE A 169 -6.47 -12.28 -1.95
N PHE A 170 -7.29 -11.28 -1.61
CA PHE A 170 -7.87 -11.14 -0.29
C PHE A 170 -9.35 -11.50 -0.32
N HIS A 171 -9.77 -12.30 0.64
CA HIS A 171 -11.19 -12.50 0.96
C HIS A 171 -11.48 -11.74 2.24
N ILE A 172 -12.08 -10.57 2.10
CA ILE A 172 -12.37 -9.66 3.21
C ILE A 172 -13.83 -9.88 3.62
N LYS A 173 -14.08 -9.96 4.93
CA LYS A 173 -15.41 -9.89 5.51
C LYS A 173 -15.45 -8.63 6.38
N PRO A 174 -15.95 -7.51 5.82
CA PRO A 174 -16.19 -6.29 6.56
C PRO A 174 -17.06 -6.53 7.82
#